data_AF-A0A117NK89-F1
#
_entry.id   AF-A0A117NK89-F1
#
_cell.length_a   1.000
_cell.length_b   1.000
_cell.length_c   1.000
_cell.angle_alpha   90.00
_cell.angle_beta   90.00
_cell.angle_gamma   90.00
#
_symmetry.space_group_name_H-M   'P 1'
#
loop_
_entity.id
_entity.type
_entity.pdbx_description
1 polymer ?
#
loop_
_entity_poly.entity_id
_entity_poly.type
_entity_poly.pdbx_seq_one_letter_code
_entity_poly.pdbx_strand_id
1 'polypeptide(L)'
;GRATSSSSAIHPHSFVPHDMQTLISLLGGPTNFVTRLDYLHDQNITYIGNEPAFLTVFQYHYAGRPAKSTSRVRSYIPDYFSPTPAGLPGNDDSGAMGSFVAMAMMGLFPNPGQSVYLLTVPFFESVSIVSPLTGKTATVKTVNWAQYNTANATGGAAGGNGFIQSATLDGKPYPKNWIGHDFFTEGRELVLVLGKEESEWGTKPEDLPPSLAPEAGIRGDDLAVRDSRWASVVEGGQFDDFDGLGSKRALPPDHRVDTGSLAG
;
A
#
# COMPACT_ATOMS: atom_id res chain seq x y z
N GLY A 1 21.38 10.54 -14.69
CA GLY A 1 20.63 9.41 -15.28
C GLY A 1 19.28 9.31 -14.60
N ARG A 2 18.19 9.02 -15.32
CA ARG A 2 16.87 8.83 -14.71
C ARG A 2 16.93 7.59 -13.79
N ALA A 3 16.74 7.81 -12.50
CA ALA A 3 16.98 6.81 -11.43
C ALA A 3 15.75 5.92 -11.12
N THR A 4 14.75 5.88 -12.00
CA THR A 4 13.53 5.10 -11.77
C THR A 4 13.15 4.30 -13.01
N SER A 5 12.87 3.01 -12.82
CA SER A 5 12.15 2.23 -13.82
C SER A 5 10.66 2.59 -13.75
N SER A 6 10.11 3.01 -14.89
CA SER A 6 8.68 3.20 -15.19
C SER A 6 7.81 4.09 -14.27
N SER A 7 8.38 4.89 -13.38
CA SER A 7 7.61 5.78 -12.49
C SER A 7 8.30 7.10 -12.14
N SER A 8 7.54 8.10 -11.68
CA SER A 8 8.09 9.30 -11.03
C SER A 8 8.75 8.90 -9.70
N ALA A 9 9.78 9.64 -9.25
CA ALA A 9 10.56 9.35 -8.04
C ALA A 9 9.72 9.11 -6.78
N ILE A 10 8.49 9.59 -6.74
CA ILE A 10 7.59 9.47 -5.59
C ILE A 10 7.12 8.02 -5.34
N HIS A 11 7.00 7.19 -6.38
CA HIS A 11 6.51 5.81 -6.24
C HIS A 11 7.49 4.86 -5.56
N PRO A 12 8.78 4.76 -5.98
CA PRO A 12 9.72 3.84 -5.34
C PRO A 12 10.13 4.26 -3.92
N HIS A 13 9.98 5.53 -3.54
CA HIS A 13 10.38 6.01 -2.20
C HIS A 13 9.48 5.46 -1.08
N SER A 14 8.26 5.04 -1.41
CA SER A 14 7.36 4.41 -0.45
C SER A 14 7.54 2.90 -0.36
N PHE A 15 8.33 2.26 -1.24
CA PHE A 15 8.41 0.80 -1.31
C PHE A 15 9.45 0.22 -0.33
N VAL A 16 9.13 0.26 0.97
CA VAL A 16 9.97 -0.31 2.05
C VAL A 16 9.17 -1.39 2.80
N PRO A 17 8.74 -2.47 2.12
CA PRO A 17 7.79 -3.44 2.69
C PRO A 17 8.29 -4.11 3.98
N HIS A 18 9.60 -4.20 4.16
CA HIS A 18 10.21 -4.84 5.33
C HIS A 18 10.30 -3.91 6.56
N ASP A 19 10.30 -2.59 6.38
CA ASP A 19 10.55 -1.63 7.47
C ASP A 19 9.74 -0.34 7.33
N MET A 20 8.42 -0.50 7.29
CA MET A 20 7.47 0.61 7.17
C MET A 20 7.50 1.55 8.38
N GLN A 21 7.80 1.03 9.58
CA GLN A 21 7.91 1.87 10.77
C GLN A 21 9.04 2.89 10.69
N THR A 22 10.23 2.51 10.20
CA THR A 22 11.32 3.46 9.95
C THR A 22 10.89 4.52 8.93
N LEU A 23 10.28 4.09 7.82
CA LEU A 23 9.81 5.02 6.79
C LEU A 23 8.81 6.04 7.34
N ILE A 24 7.83 5.58 8.11
CA ILE A 24 6.82 6.45 8.74
C ILE A 24 7.49 7.44 9.70
N SER A 25 8.47 6.98 10.49
CA SER A 25 9.22 7.83 11.42
C SER A 25 10.00 8.91 10.67
N LEU A 26 10.73 8.56 9.61
CA LEU A 26 11.49 9.49 8.77
C LEU A 26 10.60 10.51 8.06
N LEU A 27 9.36 10.13 7.73
CA LEU A 27 8.38 11.01 7.12
C LEU A 27 7.59 11.84 8.14
N GLY A 28 8.01 11.88 9.41
CA GLY A 28 7.43 12.75 10.43
C GLY A 28 6.19 12.14 11.10
N GLY A 29 6.11 10.82 11.17
CA GLY A 29 5.13 10.08 11.95
C GLY A 29 3.84 9.71 11.21
N PRO A 30 2.95 8.92 11.87
CA PRO A 30 1.77 8.33 11.24
C PRO A 30 0.82 9.35 10.59
N THR A 31 0.55 10.47 11.26
CA THR A 31 -0.36 11.51 10.74
C THR A 31 0.16 12.10 9.42
N ASN A 32 1.43 12.51 9.39
CA ASN A 32 2.04 13.09 8.20
C ASN A 32 2.19 12.05 7.08
N PHE A 33 2.38 10.78 7.44
CA PHE A 33 2.41 9.69 6.47
C PHE A 33 1.04 9.48 5.82
N VAL A 34 -0.04 9.46 6.61
CA VAL A 34 -1.43 9.35 6.12
C VAL A 34 -1.77 10.53 5.19
N THR A 35 -1.40 11.77 5.56
CA THR A 35 -1.62 12.95 4.70
C THR A 35 -0.91 12.82 3.35
N ARG A 36 0.31 12.26 3.34
CA ARG A 36 1.03 12.01 2.08
C ARG A 36 0.34 10.94 1.24
N LEU A 37 -0.07 9.82 1.85
CA LEU A 37 -0.82 8.80 1.13
C LEU A 37 -2.12 9.36 0.54
N ASP A 38 -2.88 10.13 1.32
CA ASP A 38 -4.09 10.80 0.83
C ASP A 38 -3.78 11.66 -0.39
N TYR A 39 -2.72 12.49 -0.32
CA TYR A 39 -2.28 13.29 -1.46
C TYR A 39 -1.94 12.45 -2.71
N LEU A 40 -1.24 11.31 -2.54
CA LEU A 40 -0.88 10.44 -3.66
C LEU A 40 -2.10 9.86 -4.36
N HIS A 41 -3.08 9.41 -3.60
CA HIS A 41 -4.32 8.84 -4.14
C HIS A 41 -5.24 9.91 -4.71
N ASP A 42 -5.46 11.01 -3.98
CA ASP A 42 -6.45 12.04 -4.32
C ASP A 42 -6.00 12.93 -5.49
N GLN A 43 -4.69 13.08 -5.70
CA GLN A 43 -4.15 13.78 -6.87
C GLN A 43 -3.92 12.86 -8.08
N ASN A 44 -4.41 11.62 -8.01
CA ASN A 44 -4.25 10.61 -9.06
C ASN A 44 -2.76 10.42 -9.46
N ILE A 45 -1.86 10.58 -8.49
CA ILE A 45 -0.44 10.27 -8.66
C ILE A 45 -0.28 8.75 -8.63
N THR A 46 -0.99 8.08 -7.73
CA THR A 46 -1.05 6.61 -7.68
C THR A 46 -1.84 6.06 -8.86
N TYR A 47 -1.12 5.49 -9.83
CA TYR A 47 -1.73 4.78 -10.96
C TYR A 47 -1.80 3.28 -10.67
N ILE A 48 -3.01 2.76 -10.46
CA ILE A 48 -3.23 1.37 -10.06
C ILE A 48 -2.95 0.35 -11.18
N GLY A 49 -2.80 0.81 -12.43
CA GLY A 49 -2.37 -0.03 -13.56
C GLY A 49 -0.87 -0.29 -13.62
N ASN A 50 -0.13 -0.03 -12.54
CA ASN A 50 1.31 -0.28 -12.42
C ASN A 50 1.60 -0.92 -11.05
N GLU A 51 2.40 -1.98 -11.02
CA GLU A 51 2.60 -2.85 -9.86
C GLU A 51 3.18 -2.15 -8.61
N PRO A 52 4.08 -1.13 -8.72
CA PRO A 52 4.57 -0.39 -7.57
C PRO A 52 3.46 0.32 -6.77
N ALA A 53 2.28 0.54 -7.37
CA ALA A 53 1.15 1.20 -6.70
C ALA A 53 0.43 0.28 -5.70
N PHE A 54 0.53 -1.05 -5.84
CA PHE A 54 -0.29 -1.99 -5.07
C PHE A 54 -0.07 -1.84 -3.58
N LEU A 55 1.19 -1.84 -3.13
CA LEU A 55 1.50 -1.73 -1.71
C LEU A 55 1.00 -0.40 -1.13
N THR A 56 1.13 0.71 -1.87
CA THR A 56 0.72 2.05 -1.45
C THR A 56 -0.74 2.11 -0.97
N VAL A 57 -1.63 1.36 -1.63
CA VAL A 57 -3.05 1.23 -1.22
C VAL A 57 -3.19 0.69 0.21
N PHE A 58 -2.30 -0.21 0.62
CA PHE A 58 -2.36 -0.89 1.91
C PHE A 58 -1.47 -0.25 2.98
N GLN A 59 -0.66 0.76 2.66
CA GLN A 59 0.29 1.36 3.60
C GLN A 59 -0.36 2.05 4.81
N TYR A 60 -1.65 2.40 4.74
CA TYR A 60 -2.37 2.93 5.89
C TYR A 60 -2.44 1.96 7.08
N HIS A 61 -2.31 0.64 6.85
CA HIS A 61 -2.25 -0.36 7.93
C HIS A 61 -1.09 -0.11 8.88
N TYR A 62 0.07 0.31 8.36
CA TYR A 62 1.26 0.61 9.16
C TYR A 62 1.16 1.96 9.91
N ALA A 63 0.21 2.81 9.54
CA ALA A 63 -0.06 4.08 10.20
C ALA A 63 -1.34 4.04 11.06
N GLY A 64 -1.87 2.85 11.37
CA GLY A 64 -3.04 2.67 12.22
C GLY A 64 -4.34 3.15 11.59
N ARG A 65 -4.44 3.16 10.26
CA ARG A 65 -5.63 3.60 9.50
C ARG A 65 -6.13 2.55 8.49
N PRO A 66 -6.34 1.28 8.86
CA PRO A 66 -6.73 0.21 7.93
C PRO A 66 -8.05 0.48 7.19
N ALA A 67 -8.96 1.25 7.80
CA ALA A 67 -10.20 1.71 7.17
C ALA A 67 -9.96 2.50 5.87
N LYS A 68 -8.91 3.33 5.82
CA LYS A 68 -8.55 4.06 4.59
C LYS A 68 -8.11 3.12 3.48
N SER A 69 -7.34 2.08 3.79
CA SER A 69 -7.00 1.04 2.81
C SER A 69 -8.23 0.32 2.28
N THR A 70 -9.19 0.00 3.16
CA THR A 70 -10.49 -0.52 2.72
C THR A 70 -11.16 0.43 1.74
N SER A 71 -11.29 1.72 2.05
CA SER A 71 -11.88 2.70 1.14
C SER A 71 -11.16 2.77 -0.20
N ARG A 72 -9.81 2.81 -0.20
CA ARG A 72 -9.03 2.86 -1.45
C ARG A 72 -9.26 1.62 -2.32
N VAL A 73 -9.23 0.41 -1.75
CA VAL A 73 -9.52 -0.82 -2.48
C VAL A 73 -10.95 -0.80 -3.04
N ARG A 74 -11.91 -0.32 -2.25
CA ARG A 74 -13.32 -0.27 -2.63
C ARG A 74 -13.65 0.76 -3.71
N SER A 75 -12.81 1.78 -3.89
CA SER A 75 -12.82 2.67 -5.07
C SER A 75 -12.09 2.03 -6.24
N TYR A 76 -10.83 1.64 -6.06
CA TYR A 76 -9.97 1.25 -7.17
C TYR A 76 -10.50 0.03 -7.94
N ILE A 77 -11.00 -1.00 -7.23
CA ILE A 77 -11.44 -2.23 -7.92
C ILE A 77 -12.63 -1.95 -8.84
N PRO A 78 -13.76 -1.36 -8.39
CA PRO A 78 -14.87 -1.03 -9.29
C PRO A 78 -14.55 0.03 -10.36
N ASP A 79 -13.69 1.00 -10.04
CA ASP A 79 -13.43 2.14 -10.94
C ASP A 79 -12.46 1.78 -12.08
N TYR A 80 -11.53 0.84 -11.85
CA TYR A 80 -10.45 0.53 -12.78
C TYR A 80 -10.50 -0.88 -13.37
N PHE A 81 -11.24 -1.81 -12.76
CA PHE A 81 -11.29 -3.20 -13.20
C PHE A 81 -12.70 -3.61 -13.60
N SER A 82 -12.82 -4.31 -14.74
CA SER A 82 -14.10 -4.88 -15.18
C SER A 82 -13.92 -6.26 -15.80
N PRO A 83 -14.96 -7.13 -15.79
CA PRO A 83 -14.91 -8.45 -16.39
C PRO A 83 -15.11 -8.39 -17.92
N THR A 84 -14.38 -7.51 -18.60
CA THR A 84 -14.43 -7.34 -20.06
C THR A 84 -13.03 -7.51 -20.66
N PRO A 85 -12.88 -7.81 -21.96
CA PRO A 85 -11.56 -7.94 -22.59
C PRO A 85 -10.66 -6.70 -22.45
N ALA A 86 -11.24 -5.51 -22.31
CA ALA A 86 -10.53 -4.25 -22.10
C ALA A 86 -10.59 -3.77 -20.64
N GLY A 87 -10.90 -4.68 -19.70
CA GLY A 87 -11.24 -4.34 -18.33
C GLY A 87 -10.06 -4.21 -17.37
N LEU A 88 -8.81 -4.20 -17.87
CA LEU A 88 -7.63 -3.93 -17.06
C LEU A 88 -7.19 -2.47 -17.26
N PRO A 89 -6.76 -1.78 -16.20
CA PRO A 89 -6.34 -0.38 -16.29
C PRO A 89 -4.96 -0.20 -16.93
N GLY A 90 -4.18 -1.28 -17.08
CA GLY A 90 -2.84 -1.33 -17.64
C GLY A 90 -2.52 -2.74 -18.14
N ASN A 91 -1.23 -3.06 -18.33
CA ASN A 91 -0.81 -4.42 -18.65
C ASN A 91 -1.14 -5.37 -17.50
N ASP A 92 -1.46 -6.62 -17.81
CA ASP A 92 -1.66 -7.64 -16.77
C ASP A 92 -0.36 -8.02 -16.04
N ASP A 93 0.79 -7.78 -16.70
CA ASP A 93 2.15 -8.07 -16.23
C ASP A 93 2.29 -9.50 -15.68
N SER A 94 1.92 -10.46 -16.52
CA SER A 94 1.97 -11.90 -16.23
C SER A 94 1.13 -12.33 -15.01
N GLY A 95 -0.05 -11.73 -14.85
CA GLY A 95 -1.00 -12.05 -13.79
C GLY A 95 -0.85 -11.21 -12.52
N ALA A 96 0.00 -10.19 -12.51
CA ALA A 96 0.15 -9.29 -11.37
C ALA A 96 -1.16 -8.54 -11.07
N MET A 97 -1.80 -7.97 -12.10
CA MET A 97 -3.08 -7.26 -11.95
C MET A 97 -4.19 -8.21 -11.50
N GLY A 98 -4.34 -9.36 -12.16
CA GLY A 98 -5.32 -10.37 -11.78
C GLY A 98 -5.15 -10.85 -10.34
N SER A 99 -3.90 -11.09 -9.90
CA SER A 99 -3.60 -11.52 -8.53
C SER A 99 -3.90 -10.43 -7.51
N PHE A 100 -3.57 -9.17 -7.81
CA PHE A 100 -3.91 -8.02 -6.98
C PHE A 100 -5.43 -7.94 -6.74
N VAL A 101 -6.23 -7.98 -7.82
CA VAL A 101 -7.69 -7.94 -7.75
C VAL A 101 -8.22 -9.11 -6.93
N ALA A 102 -7.78 -10.34 -7.23
CA ALA A 102 -8.26 -11.53 -6.53
C ALA A 102 -7.99 -11.44 -5.02
N MET A 103 -6.76 -11.10 -4.63
CA MET A 103 -6.37 -10.96 -3.23
C MET A 103 -7.18 -9.84 -2.54
N ALA A 104 -7.23 -8.66 -3.15
CA ALA A 104 -7.96 -7.51 -2.60
C ALA A 104 -9.47 -7.79 -2.46
N MET A 105 -10.07 -8.51 -3.42
CA MET A 105 -11.47 -8.93 -3.34
C MET A 105 -11.72 -9.94 -2.22
N MET A 106 -10.73 -10.77 -1.89
CA MET A 106 -10.80 -11.67 -0.73
C MET A 106 -10.56 -10.96 0.61
N GLY A 107 -10.29 -9.65 0.60
CA GLY A 107 -10.00 -8.86 1.81
C GLY A 107 -8.57 -9.06 2.34
N LEU A 108 -7.65 -9.52 1.49
CA LEU A 108 -6.28 -9.88 1.86
C LEU A 108 -5.29 -9.21 0.92
N PHE A 109 -4.14 -8.77 1.43
CA PHE A 109 -3.03 -8.35 0.58
C PHE A 109 -1.69 -8.85 1.12
N PRO A 110 -0.92 -9.65 0.37
CA PRO A 110 0.33 -10.21 0.87
C PRO A 110 1.42 -9.14 0.88
N ASN A 111 2.11 -8.98 2.01
CA ASN A 111 3.36 -8.22 2.04
C ASN A 111 4.53 -9.16 1.69
N PRO A 112 5.15 -9.03 0.51
CA PRO A 112 6.10 -10.01 0.02
C PRO A 112 7.34 -10.12 0.91
N GLY A 113 7.83 -11.35 1.10
CA GLY A 113 9.00 -11.64 1.95
C GLY A 113 8.69 -11.77 3.43
N GLN A 114 7.43 -11.64 3.85
CA GLN A 114 7.01 -11.79 5.24
C GLN A 114 5.75 -12.67 5.37
N SER A 115 5.54 -13.22 6.55
CA SER A 115 4.30 -13.93 6.93
C SER A 115 3.22 -12.90 7.33
N VAL A 116 2.84 -12.02 6.40
CA VAL A 116 1.93 -10.90 6.65
C VAL A 116 0.96 -10.74 5.49
N TYR A 117 -0.33 -10.77 5.82
CA TYR A 117 -1.44 -10.45 4.92
C TYR A 117 -2.26 -9.32 5.55
N LEU A 118 -2.32 -8.16 4.89
CA LEU A 118 -3.04 -6.98 5.35
C LEU A 118 -4.54 -7.16 5.12
N LEU A 119 -5.37 -6.82 6.11
CA LEU A 119 -6.80 -7.13 6.14
C LEU A 119 -7.65 -5.93 5.71
N THR A 120 -8.46 -6.12 4.67
CA THR A 120 -9.50 -5.17 4.27
C THR A 120 -10.86 -5.84 4.22
N VAL A 121 -11.93 -5.05 4.05
CA VAL A 121 -13.27 -5.63 3.93
C VAL A 121 -13.42 -6.39 2.61
N PRO A 122 -13.71 -7.70 2.63
CA PRO A 122 -13.82 -8.51 1.42
C PRO A 122 -15.06 -8.19 0.59
N PHE A 123 -14.95 -8.36 -0.72
CA PHE A 123 -16.06 -8.16 -1.68
C PHE A 123 -17.09 -9.28 -1.64
N PHE A 124 -16.85 -10.33 -0.86
CA PHE A 124 -17.73 -11.49 -0.69
C PHE A 124 -18.09 -11.67 0.79
N GLU A 125 -19.26 -12.22 1.06
CA GLU A 125 -19.70 -12.51 2.44
C GLU A 125 -18.81 -13.55 3.11
N SER A 126 -18.35 -14.55 2.35
CA SER A 126 -17.45 -15.58 2.82
C SER A 126 -16.48 -15.99 1.70
N VAL A 127 -15.22 -16.21 2.06
CA VAL A 127 -14.17 -16.73 1.19
C VAL A 127 -13.51 -17.91 1.88
N SER A 128 -13.43 -19.06 1.22
CA SER A 128 -12.77 -20.26 1.73
C SER A 128 -11.63 -20.68 0.79
N ILE A 129 -10.45 -20.91 1.33
CA ILE A 129 -9.24 -21.27 0.59
C ILE A 129 -8.71 -22.59 1.13
N VAL A 130 -8.66 -23.61 0.26
CA VAL A 130 -8.10 -24.92 0.61
C VAL A 130 -6.60 -24.90 0.33
N SER A 131 -5.80 -25.15 1.36
CA SER A 131 -4.36 -25.30 1.21
C SER A 131 -4.04 -26.59 0.45
N PRO A 132 -3.38 -26.53 -0.72
CA PRO A 132 -2.99 -27.74 -1.44
C PRO A 132 -1.92 -28.56 -0.69
N LEU A 133 -1.21 -27.94 0.25
CA LEU A 133 -0.14 -28.58 1.04
C LEU A 133 -0.69 -29.36 2.23
N THR A 134 -1.71 -28.84 2.90
CA THR A 134 -2.23 -29.41 4.16
C THR A 134 -3.63 -30.00 4.02
N GLY A 135 -4.34 -29.70 2.94
CA GLY A 135 -5.75 -30.05 2.74
C GLY A 135 -6.73 -29.28 3.65
N LYS A 136 -6.23 -28.39 4.52
CA LYS A 136 -7.05 -27.60 5.43
C LYS A 136 -7.66 -26.39 4.73
N THR A 137 -8.81 -25.95 5.23
CA THR A 137 -9.57 -24.83 4.66
C THR A 137 -9.50 -23.62 5.57
N ALA A 138 -8.86 -22.55 5.12
CA ALA A 138 -8.92 -21.26 5.79
C ALA A 138 -10.14 -20.48 5.31
N THR A 139 -10.81 -19.76 6.22
CA THR A 139 -12.06 -19.07 5.88
C THR A 139 -12.07 -17.65 6.43
N VAL A 140 -12.38 -16.68 5.57
CA VAL A 140 -12.75 -15.31 5.95
C VAL A 140 -14.26 -15.19 5.85
N LYS A 141 -14.94 -14.84 6.94
CA LYS A 141 -16.39 -14.57 6.99
C LYS A 141 -16.66 -13.13 7.40
N THR A 142 -17.73 -12.56 6.88
CA THR A 142 -18.11 -11.18 7.15
C THR A 142 -19.53 -11.10 7.69
N VAL A 143 -19.67 -10.64 8.93
CA VAL A 143 -20.95 -10.36 9.58
C VAL A 143 -21.42 -8.96 9.19
N ASN A 144 -22.73 -8.81 8.99
CA ASN A 144 -23.39 -7.61 8.44
C ASN A 144 -22.97 -7.29 6.99
N TRP A 145 -22.45 -8.26 6.24
CA TRP A 145 -21.98 -8.04 4.88
C TRP A 145 -23.08 -7.44 3.98
N ALA A 146 -24.28 -8.03 3.93
CA ALA A 146 -25.36 -7.54 3.07
C ALA A 146 -25.81 -6.10 3.41
N GLN A 147 -25.68 -5.68 4.67
CA GLN A 147 -26.04 -4.33 5.12
C GLN A 147 -25.02 -3.28 4.64
N TYR A 148 -23.73 -3.65 4.61
CA TYR A 148 -22.63 -2.72 4.38
C TYR A 148 -21.92 -2.91 3.03
N ASN A 149 -22.33 -3.91 2.25
CA ASN A 149 -21.81 -4.23 0.92
C ASN A 149 -22.91 -4.08 -0.16
N THR A 150 -23.53 -2.90 -0.24
CA THR A 150 -24.57 -2.63 -1.25
C THR A 150 -24.00 -1.86 -2.44
N ALA A 151 -24.50 -2.12 -3.65
CA ALA A 151 -24.07 -1.45 -4.89
C ALA A 151 -24.29 0.08 -4.87
N ASN A 152 -25.20 0.57 -4.01
CA ASN A 152 -25.50 1.99 -3.79
C ASN A 152 -24.83 2.55 -2.53
N ALA A 153 -23.92 1.82 -1.89
CA ALA A 153 -23.06 2.32 -0.83
C ALA A 153 -21.90 3.17 -1.41
N THR A 154 -22.23 4.02 -2.37
CA THR A 154 -21.38 5.07 -2.92
C THR A 154 -21.66 6.34 -2.11
N GLY A 155 -20.94 6.50 -0.99
CA GLY A 155 -21.27 7.53 -0.01
C GLY A 155 -20.11 7.99 0.86
N GLY A 156 -18.95 8.19 0.24
CA GLY A 156 -17.76 8.79 0.86
C GLY A 156 -16.54 8.53 0.00
N ALA A 157 -16.36 9.29 -1.08
CA ALA A 157 -15.29 9.13 -2.08
C ALA A 157 -15.03 7.65 -2.49
N ALA A 158 -16.05 7.07 -3.14
CA ALA A 158 -16.03 5.78 -3.84
C ALA A 158 -15.81 4.50 -3.01
N GLY A 159 -16.91 3.78 -2.74
CA GLY A 159 -16.92 2.34 -2.51
C GLY A 159 -17.18 1.85 -1.08
N GLY A 160 -18.39 1.32 -0.85
CA GLY A 160 -18.77 0.51 0.32
C GLY A 160 -18.90 1.29 1.65
N ASN A 161 -20.04 1.13 2.34
CA ASN A 161 -20.34 1.82 3.59
C ASN A 161 -19.93 0.99 4.82
N GLY A 162 -18.94 0.10 4.66
CA GLY A 162 -18.58 -0.90 5.65
C GLY A 162 -17.14 -0.78 6.10
N PHE A 163 -16.95 -0.62 7.41
CA PHE A 163 -15.65 -0.70 8.05
C PHE A 163 -15.65 -1.83 9.07
N ILE A 164 -14.49 -2.49 9.22
CA ILE A 164 -14.30 -3.52 10.23
C ILE A 164 -14.40 -2.86 11.61
N GLN A 165 -15.30 -3.37 12.45
CA GLN A 165 -15.53 -2.92 13.83
C GLN A 165 -14.82 -3.83 14.84
N SER A 166 -14.72 -5.11 14.51
CA SER A 166 -14.06 -6.13 15.32
C SER A 166 -13.78 -7.35 14.47
N ALA A 167 -12.82 -8.16 14.89
CA ALA A 167 -12.58 -9.46 14.31
C ALA A 167 -12.40 -10.53 15.38
N THR A 168 -12.67 -11.78 15.01
CA THR A 168 -12.25 -12.96 15.78
C THR A 168 -11.46 -13.92 14.91
N LEU A 169 -10.44 -14.54 15.49
CA LEU A 169 -9.68 -15.63 14.87
C LEU A 169 -9.92 -16.90 15.69
N ASP A 170 -10.51 -17.91 15.07
CA ASP A 170 -10.95 -19.16 15.71
C ASP A 170 -11.80 -18.90 16.97
N GLY A 171 -12.72 -17.92 16.86
CA GLY A 171 -13.64 -17.51 17.93
C GLY A 171 -13.03 -16.63 19.03
N LYS A 172 -11.72 -16.33 18.99
CA LYS A 172 -11.06 -15.46 19.98
C LYS A 172 -10.94 -14.03 19.45
N PRO A 173 -11.07 -12.98 20.30
CA PRO A 173 -10.88 -11.59 19.87
C PRO A 173 -9.55 -11.39 19.15
N TYR A 174 -9.59 -10.73 18.00
CA TYR A 174 -8.44 -10.50 17.14
C TYR A 174 -8.36 -9.03 16.73
N PRO A 175 -7.55 -8.21 17.42
CA PRO A 175 -7.50 -6.77 17.18
C PRO A 175 -6.55 -6.37 16.04
N LYS A 176 -5.69 -7.29 15.57
CA LYS A 176 -4.65 -7.01 14.57
C LYS A 176 -5.24 -6.77 13.18
N ASN A 177 -4.72 -5.76 12.48
CA ASN A 177 -5.14 -5.41 11.11
C ASN A 177 -4.46 -6.24 10.00
N TRP A 178 -3.79 -7.32 10.39
CA TRP A 178 -3.04 -8.23 9.51
C TRP A 178 -3.18 -9.65 10.04
N ILE A 179 -2.88 -10.64 9.20
CA ILE A 179 -2.86 -12.05 9.58
C ILE A 179 -1.62 -12.75 9.03
N GLY A 180 -1.16 -13.81 9.71
CA GLY A 180 0.00 -14.60 9.30
C GLY A 180 -0.34 -15.69 8.29
N HIS A 181 0.69 -16.25 7.63
CA HIS A 181 0.54 -17.37 6.69
C HIS A 181 0.01 -18.65 7.34
N ASP A 182 0.17 -18.78 8.66
CA ASP A 182 -0.42 -19.86 9.47
C ASP A 182 -1.95 -19.92 9.36
N PHE A 183 -2.61 -18.80 9.01
CA PHE A 183 -4.02 -18.80 8.64
C PHE A 183 -4.37 -19.88 7.60
N PHE A 184 -3.56 -19.99 6.55
CA PHE A 184 -3.78 -20.94 5.44
C PHE A 184 -3.35 -22.35 5.79
N THR A 185 -2.18 -22.52 6.42
CA THR A 185 -1.61 -23.84 6.69
C THR A 185 -2.29 -24.54 7.87
N GLU A 186 -2.93 -23.79 8.77
CA GLU A 186 -3.69 -24.34 9.89
C GLU A 186 -5.20 -24.40 9.62
N GLY A 187 -5.69 -23.77 8.55
CA GLY A 187 -7.11 -23.76 8.18
C GLY A 187 -7.96 -22.97 9.18
N ARG A 188 -7.51 -21.78 9.54
CA ARG A 188 -8.17 -20.95 10.56
C ARG A 188 -9.41 -20.24 10.02
N GLU A 189 -10.27 -19.81 10.93
CA GLU A 189 -11.46 -19.00 10.63
C GLU A 189 -11.29 -17.58 11.16
N LEU A 190 -11.30 -16.60 10.24
CA LEU A 190 -11.33 -15.17 10.53
C LEU A 190 -12.76 -14.66 10.31
N VAL A 191 -13.38 -14.10 11.35
CA VAL A 191 -14.70 -13.48 11.25
C VAL A 191 -14.56 -11.98 11.45
N LEU A 192 -14.97 -11.20 10.45
CA LEU A 192 -14.97 -9.73 10.46
C LEU A 192 -16.39 -9.23 10.70
N VAL A 193 -16.58 -8.30 11.63
CA VAL A 193 -17.88 -7.66 11.87
C VAL A 193 -17.85 -6.26 11.29
N LEU A 194 -18.79 -5.96 10.39
CA LEU A 194 -18.87 -4.63 9.76
C LEU A 194 -19.83 -3.68 10.47
N GLY A 195 -19.52 -2.40 10.34
CA GLY A 195 -20.30 -1.27 10.81
C GLY A 195 -20.15 -0.08 9.86
N LYS A 196 -20.98 0.94 10.09
CA LYS A 196 -21.13 2.07 9.17
C LYS A 196 -19.95 3.03 9.15
N GLU A 197 -19.38 3.30 10.32
CA GLU A 197 -18.36 4.33 10.53
C GLU A 197 -17.00 3.68 10.74
N GLU A 198 -15.92 4.43 10.51
CA GLU A 198 -14.57 4.01 10.88
C GLU A 198 -14.52 3.70 12.39
N SER A 199 -13.77 2.65 12.75
CA SER A 199 -13.65 2.16 14.13
C SER A 199 -12.21 2.21 14.62
N GLU A 200 -12.02 1.95 15.91
CA GLU A 200 -10.71 1.81 16.55
C GLU A 200 -10.08 0.40 16.38
N TRP A 201 -10.70 -0.48 15.58
CA TRP A 201 -10.13 -1.80 15.32
C TRP A 201 -8.85 -1.71 14.49
N GLY A 202 -7.78 -2.33 14.96
CA GLY A 202 -6.53 -2.39 14.20
C GLY A 202 -5.79 -1.05 14.10
N THR A 203 -6.06 -0.10 15.00
CA THR A 203 -5.46 1.24 14.99
C THR A 203 -4.33 1.41 16.00
N LYS A 204 -4.26 0.55 17.03
CA LYS A 204 -3.27 0.65 18.11
C LYS A 204 -1.89 0.18 17.65
N PRO A 205 -0.79 0.71 18.22
CA PRO A 205 0.58 0.28 17.89
C PRO A 205 0.78 -1.24 17.90
N GLU A 206 0.24 -1.93 18.91
CA GLU A 206 0.36 -3.39 19.07
C GLU A 206 -0.45 -4.22 18.06
N ASP A 207 -1.38 -3.57 17.35
CA ASP A 207 -2.26 -4.18 16.35
C ASP A 207 -1.70 -4.04 14.92
N LEU A 208 -0.65 -3.25 14.74
CA LEU A 208 -0.05 -2.95 13.44
C LEU A 208 0.79 -4.13 12.90
N PRO A 209 1.04 -4.19 11.59
CA PRO A 209 1.89 -5.23 11.02
C PRO A 209 3.35 -5.04 11.43
N PRO A 210 4.13 -6.14 11.53
CA PRO A 210 5.52 -6.07 11.97
C PRO A 210 6.39 -5.29 10.99
N SER A 211 7.38 -4.57 11.52
CA SER A 211 8.46 -3.91 10.79
C SER A 211 9.81 -4.33 11.37
N LEU A 212 10.91 -4.19 10.62
CA LEU A 212 12.25 -4.48 11.15
C LEU A 212 12.67 -3.54 12.28
N ALA A 213 12.24 -2.27 12.24
CA ALA A 213 12.46 -1.36 13.36
C ALA A 213 11.65 -1.79 14.60
N PRO A 214 12.19 -1.53 15.81
CA PRO A 214 11.47 -1.80 17.04
C PRO A 214 10.27 -0.87 17.19
N GLU A 215 9.21 -1.39 17.81
CA GLU A 215 7.88 -0.77 17.99
C GLU A 215 7.92 0.63 18.63
N ALA A 216 8.97 0.95 19.39
CA ALA A 216 9.21 2.26 19.99
C ALA A 216 9.66 3.36 18.99
N GLY A 217 9.83 3.02 17.71
CA GLY A 217 10.46 3.89 16.71
C GLY A 217 11.98 3.97 16.87
N ILE A 218 12.63 4.66 15.94
CA ILE A 218 14.06 4.97 16.04
C ILE A 218 14.24 6.01 17.17
N ARG A 219 15.00 5.67 18.22
CA ARG A 219 15.30 6.64 19.27
C ARG A 219 16.28 7.71 18.74
N GLY A 220 16.28 8.92 19.31
CA GLY A 220 17.13 10.03 18.81
C GLY A 220 18.63 9.73 18.80
N ASP A 221 19.07 8.82 19.68
CA ASP A 221 20.40 8.22 19.76
C ASP A 221 20.69 7.21 18.63
N ASP A 222 19.69 6.46 18.17
CA ASP A 222 19.82 5.53 17.04
C ASP A 222 20.01 6.27 15.70
N LEU A 223 19.46 7.48 15.57
CA LEU A 223 19.71 8.39 14.45
C LEU A 223 21.18 8.87 14.44
N ALA A 224 21.74 9.21 15.59
CA ALA A 224 23.13 9.64 15.70
C ALA A 224 24.13 8.51 15.38
N VAL A 225 23.84 7.27 15.78
CA VAL A 225 24.66 6.10 15.44
C VAL A 225 24.62 5.82 13.93
N ARG A 226 23.47 6.03 13.27
CA ARG A 226 23.36 5.90 11.81
C ARG A 226 24.00 7.08 11.07
N ASP A 227 23.96 8.31 11.57
CA ASP A 227 24.67 9.45 10.98
C ASP A 227 26.18 9.23 10.97
N SER A 228 26.75 8.65 12.04
CA SER A 228 28.17 8.24 12.04
C SER A 228 28.48 7.10 11.05
N ARG A 229 27.51 6.21 10.79
CA ARG A 229 27.65 5.13 9.81
C ARG A 229 27.46 5.62 8.38
N TRP A 230 26.58 6.60 8.16
CA TRP A 230 26.41 7.30 6.89
C TRP A 230 27.64 8.14 6.57
N ALA A 231 28.19 8.90 7.52
CA ALA A 231 29.46 9.62 7.38
C ALA A 231 30.61 8.71 6.92
N SER A 232 30.70 7.49 7.44
CA SER A 232 31.70 6.49 7.00
C SER A 232 31.47 5.95 5.58
N VAL A 233 30.25 6.06 5.05
CA VAL A 233 29.91 5.69 3.66
C VAL A 233 30.13 6.89 2.72
N VAL A 234 29.92 8.12 3.18
CA VAL A 234 30.17 9.35 2.39
C VAL A 234 31.66 9.70 2.32
N GLU A 235 32.47 9.37 3.33
CA GLU A 235 33.94 9.54 3.29
C GLU A 235 34.64 8.71 2.19
N GLY A 236 33.96 7.74 1.59
CA GLY A 236 34.46 6.97 0.43
C GLY A 236 33.92 7.40 -0.93
N GLY A 237 33.02 8.40 -0.99
CA GLY A 237 32.32 8.78 -2.21
C GLY A 237 32.18 10.29 -2.32
N GLN A 238 33.13 10.91 -3.03
CA GLN A 238 33.16 12.33 -3.28
C GLN A 238 31.96 12.76 -4.15
N PHE A 239 31.03 13.49 -3.56
CA PHE A 239 29.99 14.23 -4.28
C PHE A 239 30.32 15.72 -4.16
N ASP A 240 30.59 16.36 -5.28
CA ASP A 240 30.81 17.80 -5.33
C ASP A 240 29.50 18.53 -5.03
N ASP A 241 29.53 19.39 -4.01
CA ASP A 241 28.44 20.22 -3.53
C ASP A 241 27.89 21.14 -4.63
N PHE A 242 26.58 21.13 -4.82
CA PHE A 242 25.85 22.16 -5.56
C PHE A 242 25.24 23.14 -4.54
N ASP A 243 25.99 24.16 -4.16
CA ASP A 243 25.44 25.39 -3.57
C ASP A 243 26.17 26.61 -4.15
N GLY A 244 25.43 27.42 -4.90
CA GLY A 244 25.96 28.59 -5.60
C GLY A 244 24.87 29.43 -6.23
N LEU A 245 24.08 30.11 -5.40
CA LEU A 245 23.23 31.22 -5.85
C LEU A 245 24.12 32.39 -6.30
N GLY A 246 24.01 32.77 -7.58
CA GLY A 246 24.28 34.14 -8.04
C GLY A 246 25.22 34.28 -9.23
N SER A 247 24.65 34.47 -10.43
CA SER A 247 25.02 35.54 -11.37
C SER A 247 24.37 35.28 -12.74
N LYS A 248 23.61 36.25 -13.22
CA LYS A 248 23.16 36.33 -14.61
C LYS A 248 24.36 36.20 -15.55
N ARG A 249 24.32 35.27 -16.51
CA ARG A 249 25.04 35.38 -17.78
C ARG A 249 24.09 35.05 -18.91
N ALA A 250 24.00 36.00 -19.84
CA ALA A 250 23.18 35.93 -21.03
C ALA A 250 23.57 34.73 -21.91
N LEU A 251 22.56 34.08 -22.48
CA LEU A 251 22.75 33.12 -23.57
C LEU A 251 23.15 33.89 -24.84
N PRO A 252 24.25 33.52 -25.53
CA PRO A 252 24.53 34.04 -26.86
C PRO A 252 23.56 33.43 -27.90
N PRO A 253 23.21 34.15 -28.97
CA PRO A 253 22.21 33.73 -29.93
C PRO A 253 22.78 32.82 -31.02
N ASP A 254 21.88 32.01 -31.55
CA ASP A 254 21.86 31.40 -32.88
C ASP A 254 22.82 30.23 -33.19
N HIS A 255 22.21 29.06 -33.43
CA HIS A 255 22.31 28.44 -34.74
C HIS A 255 21.07 27.58 -35.00
N ARG A 256 20.15 28.14 -35.79
CA ARG A 256 19.20 27.37 -36.60
C ARG A 256 19.94 26.38 -37.52
N VAL A 257 19.44 25.15 -37.57
CA VAL A 257 19.44 24.26 -38.76
C VAL A 257 18.14 23.47 -38.65
N ASP A 258 17.05 23.98 -39.20
CA ASP A 258 16.55 23.81 -40.58
C ASP A 258 15.84 22.47 -40.82
N THR A 259 14.60 22.63 -41.28
CA THR A 259 13.60 21.63 -41.61
C THR A 259 13.84 21.11 -43.02
N GLY A 260 13.88 19.78 -43.22
CA GLY A 260 14.01 19.19 -44.55
C GLY A 260 13.37 17.81 -44.64
N SER A 261 12.25 17.74 -45.35
CA SER A 261 11.56 16.54 -45.85
C SER A 261 12.43 15.73 -46.84
N LEU A 262 12.12 14.42 -46.99
CA LEU A 262 12.02 13.61 -48.23
C LEU A 262 12.24 12.13 -47.84
N ALA A 263 11.24 11.25 -47.89
CA ALA A 263 10.77 10.53 -49.07
C ALA A 263 11.89 9.80 -49.82
N GLY A 264 11.84 8.46 -49.76
CA GLY A 264 12.71 7.50 -50.45
C GLY A 264 12.40 6.09 -49.99
#